data_AF-A0A074VVN3-F1
#
_entry.id   AF-A0A074VVN3-F1
#
_cell.length_a   1.000
_cell.length_b   1.000
_cell.length_c   1.000
_cell.angle_alpha   90.00
_cell.angle_beta   90.00
_cell.angle_gamma   90.00
#
_symmetry.space_group_name_H-M   'P 1'
#
loop_
_entity.id
_entity.type
_entity.pdbx_description
1 polymer ?
#
loop_
_entity_poly.entity_id
_entity_poly.type
_entity_poly.pdbx_seq_one_letter_code
_entity_poly.pdbx_strand_id
1 'polypeptide(L)'
;MLLGNEVEQEKKEEQQTAGLVLINNLSQVLGLLLKNNYAQGQATLATLVRRLRNMAQAHNLCVILLSWSVSYGNDQERVSIFEAIKARPGLGKSLGYLVDTQILVDAIPRTAKSKGNGDLVNVLEVIYSRGSHQAGKFGVFDVTADGEIQPAF
;
A
#
# COMPACT_ATOMS: atom_id res chain seq x y z
N MET A 1 50.98 40.38 -6.30
CA MET A 1 49.65 40.19 -6.91
C MET A 1 49.01 39.08 -6.10
N LEU A 2 48.06 39.49 -5.25
CA LEU A 2 47.44 38.69 -4.18
C LEU A 2 46.46 37.67 -4.77
N LEU A 3 46.46 36.46 -4.20
CA LEU A 3 45.31 35.67 -3.72
C LEU A 3 44.04 35.72 -4.61
N GLY A 4 43.54 34.62 -5.18
CA GLY A 4 43.10 33.42 -4.49
C GLY A 4 41.56 33.36 -4.53
N ASN A 5 41.02 32.26 -5.04
CA ASN A 5 39.69 31.69 -4.72
C ASN A 5 38.46 32.62 -4.70
N GLU A 6 37.83 32.92 -5.83
CA GLU A 6 36.39 33.24 -5.88
C GLU A 6 35.73 32.73 -7.17
N VAL A 7 36.04 31.50 -7.58
CA VAL A 7 35.03 30.70 -8.28
C VAL A 7 34.25 30.01 -7.18
N GLU A 8 33.40 30.79 -6.52
CA GLU A 8 32.38 30.26 -5.63
C GLU A 8 31.56 29.27 -6.46
N GLN A 9 31.79 28.01 -6.14
CA GLN A 9 30.98 26.90 -6.54
C GLN A 9 29.57 27.15 -5.99
N GLU A 10 28.73 27.85 -6.75
CA GLU A 10 27.29 27.66 -6.66
C GLU A 10 26.97 26.25 -7.18
N LYS A 11 27.40 25.22 -6.44
CA LYS A 11 26.64 23.99 -6.37
C LYS A 11 25.32 24.40 -5.73
N LYS A 12 24.34 24.78 -6.55
CA LYS A 12 22.94 24.61 -6.17
C LYS A 12 22.83 23.15 -5.72
N GLU A 13 22.76 22.95 -4.41
CA GLU A 13 22.20 21.73 -3.87
C GLU A 13 20.80 21.64 -4.48
N GLU A 14 20.67 20.88 -5.57
CA GLU A 14 19.37 20.38 -5.99
C GLU A 14 18.88 19.58 -4.80
N GLN A 15 18.10 20.26 -3.96
CA GLN A 15 17.39 19.67 -2.84
C GLN A 15 16.64 18.50 -3.45
N GLN A 16 17.08 17.27 -3.15
CA GLN A 16 16.47 16.07 -3.70
C GLN A 16 15.00 16.06 -3.26
N THR A 17 14.12 16.50 -4.16
CA THR A 17 12.69 16.56 -3.92
C THR A 17 12.21 15.14 -3.71
N ALA A 18 11.66 14.85 -2.53
CA ALA A 18 11.05 13.56 -2.25
C ALA A 18 10.01 13.25 -3.34
N GLY A 19 10.17 12.12 -4.01
CA GLY A 19 9.32 11.72 -5.13
C GLY A 19 8.30 10.66 -4.74
N LEU A 20 7.23 10.52 -5.52
CA LEU A 20 6.24 9.46 -5.38
C LEU A 20 6.18 8.64 -6.67
N VAL A 21 6.26 7.31 -6.52
CA VAL A 21 6.02 6.35 -7.60
C VAL A 21 4.76 5.55 -7.27
N LEU A 22 3.73 5.69 -8.09
CA LEU A 22 2.49 4.93 -7.98
C LEU A 22 2.46 3.83 -9.05
N ILE A 23 2.33 2.56 -8.63
CA ILE A 23 2.20 1.42 -9.55
C ILE A 23 0.80 0.82 -9.38
N ASN A 24 -0.03 0.94 -10.42
CA ASN A 24 -1.42 0.47 -10.45
C ASN A 24 -1.68 -0.43 -11.68
N ASN A 25 -2.04 -1.71 -11.56
CA ASN A 25 -1.96 -2.57 -10.37
C ASN A 25 -1.04 -3.78 -10.63
N LEU A 26 -0.34 -4.23 -9.58
CA LEU A 26 0.57 -5.38 -9.67
C LEU A 26 -0.14 -6.70 -9.97
N SER A 27 -1.42 -6.82 -9.60
CA SER A 27 -2.21 -8.05 -9.74
C SER A 27 -2.44 -8.47 -11.18
N GLN A 28 -2.57 -7.52 -12.12
CA GLN A 28 -2.79 -7.82 -13.53
C GLN A 28 -1.65 -8.64 -14.15
N VAL A 29 -0.41 -8.33 -13.80
CA VAL A 29 0.76 -9.01 -14.36
C VAL A 29 1.15 -10.21 -13.49
N LEU A 30 1.28 -10.00 -12.18
CA LEU A 30 1.80 -11.02 -11.28
C LEU A 30 0.75 -12.08 -10.92
N GLY A 31 -0.53 -11.77 -10.99
CA GLY A 31 -1.61 -12.73 -10.73
C GLY A 31 -1.59 -13.92 -11.69
N LEU A 32 -1.27 -13.70 -12.97
CA LEU A 32 -1.13 -14.77 -13.97
C LEU A 32 0.07 -15.67 -13.67
N LEU A 33 1.21 -15.07 -13.30
CA LEU A 33 2.41 -15.80 -12.93
C LEU A 33 2.19 -16.65 -11.67
N LEU A 34 1.54 -16.08 -10.66
CA LEU A 34 1.20 -16.79 -9.42
C LEU A 34 0.23 -17.94 -9.63
N LYS A 35 -0.70 -17.82 -10.59
CA LYS A 35 -1.64 -18.89 -10.95
C LYS A 35 -0.95 -20.05 -11.67
N ASN A 36 -0.05 -19.74 -12.61
CA ASN A 36 0.59 -20.76 -13.46
C ASN A 36 1.77 -21.44 -12.75
N ASN A 37 2.58 -20.68 -12.00
CA ASN A 37 3.70 -21.20 -11.23
C ASN A 37 3.88 -20.36 -9.96
N TYR A 38 3.25 -20.80 -8.88
CA TYR A 38 3.24 -20.06 -7.62
C TYR A 38 4.65 -19.77 -7.08
N ALA A 39 5.55 -20.76 -7.08
CA ALA A 39 6.90 -20.59 -6.55
C ALA A 39 7.71 -19.55 -7.35
N GLN A 40 7.66 -19.65 -8.69
CA GLN A 40 8.32 -18.69 -9.55
C GLN A 40 7.71 -17.29 -9.44
N GLY A 41 6.37 -17.19 -9.43
CA GLY A 41 5.66 -15.92 -9.27
C GLY A 41 6.01 -15.23 -7.96
N GLN A 42 6.12 -15.98 -6.86
CA GLN A 42 6.57 -15.46 -5.57
C GLN A 42 8.03 -14.97 -5.59
N ALA A 43 8.94 -15.71 -6.23
CA ALA A 43 10.34 -15.28 -6.38
C ALA A 43 10.47 -14.00 -7.23
N THR A 44 9.68 -13.89 -8.30
CA THR A 44 9.62 -12.68 -9.14
C THR A 44 9.06 -11.49 -8.36
N LEU A 45 7.95 -11.67 -7.63
CA LEU A 45 7.37 -10.64 -6.77
C LEU A 45 8.38 -10.14 -5.73
N ALA A 46 9.04 -11.06 -5.01
CA ALA A 46 10.06 -10.72 -4.02
C ALA A 46 11.22 -9.94 -4.62
N THR A 47 11.68 -10.33 -5.82
CA THR A 47 12.76 -9.63 -6.53
C THR A 47 12.34 -8.23 -6.96
N LEU A 48 11.12 -8.07 -7.50
CA LEU A 48 10.59 -6.78 -7.92
C LEU A 48 10.46 -5.83 -6.74
N VAL A 49 9.78 -6.24 -5.67
CA VAL A 49 9.56 -5.39 -4.48
C VAL A 49 10.89 -5.00 -3.83
N ARG A 50 11.86 -5.92 -3.75
CA ARG A 50 13.21 -5.63 -3.26
C ARG A 50 13.93 -4.59 -4.13
N ARG A 51 13.84 -4.70 -5.46
CA ARG A 51 14.45 -3.71 -6.38
C ARG A 51 13.79 -2.33 -6.22
N LEU A 52 12.46 -2.30 -6.11
CA LEU A 52 11.72 -1.05 -5.88
C LEU A 52 12.08 -0.41 -4.54
N ARG A 53 12.23 -1.21 -3.47
CA ARG A 53 12.71 -0.70 -2.18
C ARG A 53 14.10 -0.10 -2.28
N ASN A 54 15.04 -0.80 -2.93
CA ASN A 54 16.40 -0.30 -3.07
C ASN A 54 16.43 1.02 -3.87
N MET A 55 15.65 1.10 -4.95
CA MET A 55 15.48 2.33 -5.72
C MET A 55 14.86 3.45 -4.88
N ALA A 56 13.82 3.15 -4.11
CA ALA A 56 13.15 4.10 -3.23
C ALA A 56 14.11 4.69 -2.18
N GLN A 57 14.95 3.85 -1.58
CA GLN A 57 15.97 4.28 -0.62
C GLN A 57 17.08 5.10 -1.28
N ALA A 58 17.53 4.71 -2.47
CA ALA A 58 18.61 5.40 -3.19
C ALA A 58 18.20 6.79 -3.70
N HIS A 59 16.92 7.00 -3.99
CA HIS A 59 16.40 8.21 -4.63
C HIS A 59 15.39 8.98 -3.76
N ASN A 60 15.29 8.65 -2.46
CA ASN A 60 14.33 9.27 -1.53
C ASN A 60 12.89 9.29 -2.06
N LEU A 61 12.40 8.13 -2.54
CA LEU A 61 11.06 7.98 -3.11
C LEU A 61 10.12 7.26 -2.14
N CYS A 62 8.86 7.66 -2.14
CA CYS A 62 7.75 6.82 -1.68
C CYS A 62 7.26 5.96 -2.85
N VAL A 63 7.14 4.65 -2.65
CA VAL A 63 6.57 3.74 -3.65
C VAL A 63 5.26 3.17 -3.13
N ILE A 64 4.16 3.46 -3.82
CA ILE A 64 2.83 2.92 -3.52
C ILE A 64 2.51 1.85 -4.55
N LEU A 65 2.22 0.64 -4.04
CA LEU A 65 1.87 -0.52 -4.85
C LEU A 65 0.40 -0.83 -4.65
N LEU A 66 -0.40 -0.71 -5.72
CA LEU A 66 -1.81 -1.10 -5.69
C LEU A 66 -1.95 -2.54 -6.19
N SER A 67 -2.79 -3.31 -5.48
CA SER A 67 -3.11 -4.69 -5.83
C SER A 67 -4.57 -4.98 -5.47
N TRP A 68 -5.20 -5.88 -6.22
CA TRP A 68 -6.55 -6.33 -5.90
C TRP A 68 -6.56 -7.24 -4.67
N SER A 69 -7.66 -7.19 -3.93
CA SER A 69 -7.98 -8.18 -2.91
C SER A 69 -8.76 -9.36 -3.52
N VAL A 70 -8.81 -10.47 -2.80
CA VAL A 70 -9.67 -11.62 -3.08
C VAL A 70 -10.45 -11.98 -1.82
N SER A 71 -11.61 -12.64 -1.93
CA SER A 71 -12.45 -12.96 -0.77
C SER A 71 -12.14 -14.33 -0.15
N TYR A 72 -12.36 -14.46 1.16
CA TYR A 72 -12.31 -15.73 1.89
C TYR A 72 -13.50 -16.65 1.58
N GLY A 73 -13.27 -17.96 1.69
CA GLY A 73 -14.29 -18.93 2.15
C GLY A 73 -14.28 -19.03 3.68
N ASN A 74 -15.36 -19.51 4.30
CA ASN A 74 -15.58 -19.43 5.76
C ASN A 74 -14.47 -20.02 6.65
N ASP A 75 -13.62 -20.90 6.13
CA ASP A 75 -12.69 -21.72 6.92
C ASP A 75 -11.25 -21.17 6.97
N GLN A 76 -11.05 -19.89 6.62
CA GLN A 76 -9.72 -19.29 6.50
C GLN A 76 -9.45 -18.12 7.46
N GLU A 77 -8.21 -18.04 7.91
CA GLU A 77 -7.67 -16.99 8.80
C GLU A 77 -7.81 -15.60 8.19
N ARG A 78 -8.42 -14.68 8.93
CA ARG A 78 -8.76 -13.31 8.52
C ARG A 78 -7.59 -12.35 8.70
N VAL A 79 -7.47 -11.37 7.81
CA VAL A 79 -6.46 -10.28 7.92
C VAL A 79 -7.00 -8.98 8.50
N SER A 80 -8.31 -8.75 8.42
CA SER A 80 -8.96 -7.52 8.89
C SER A 80 -9.57 -7.72 10.27
N ILE A 81 -9.51 -6.68 11.11
CA ILE A 81 -10.24 -6.62 12.40
C ILE A 81 -11.76 -6.48 12.21
N PHE A 82 -12.23 -6.04 11.04
CA PHE A 82 -13.64 -5.81 10.79
C PHE A 82 -14.36 -7.10 10.39
N GLU A 83 -15.42 -7.44 11.12
CA GLU A 83 -16.16 -8.68 10.87
C GLU A 83 -16.84 -8.71 9.49
N ALA A 84 -17.22 -7.55 8.96
CA ALA A 84 -17.80 -7.41 7.63
C ALA A 84 -16.78 -7.66 6.49
N ILE A 85 -15.48 -7.40 6.74
CA ILE A 85 -14.45 -7.50 5.72
C ILE A 85 -13.98 -8.95 5.58
N LYS A 86 -14.20 -9.52 4.39
CA LYS A 86 -13.73 -10.86 3.99
C LYS A 86 -12.61 -10.80 2.95
N ALA A 87 -12.05 -9.61 2.69
CA ALA A 87 -10.95 -9.41 1.75
C ALA A 87 -9.62 -9.93 2.31
N ARG A 88 -8.75 -10.43 1.42
CA ARG A 88 -7.34 -10.75 1.68
C ARG A 88 -6.46 -10.28 0.50
N PRO A 89 -5.15 -10.09 0.70
CA PRO A 89 -4.25 -9.70 -0.38
C PRO A 89 -4.27 -10.70 -1.55
N GLY A 90 -4.50 -10.22 -2.78
CA GLY A 90 -4.59 -11.08 -3.97
C GLY A 90 -3.26 -11.64 -4.48
N LEU A 91 -2.13 -11.12 -3.99
CA LEU A 91 -0.77 -11.55 -4.36
C LEU A 91 -0.14 -12.54 -3.38
N GLY A 92 -0.94 -13.09 -2.46
CA GLY A 92 -0.51 -14.06 -1.45
C GLY A 92 -0.08 -13.43 -0.12
N LYS A 93 0.07 -14.27 0.90
CA LYS A 93 0.37 -13.86 2.29
C LYS A 93 1.77 -13.26 2.46
N SER A 94 2.68 -13.55 1.54
CA SER A 94 4.09 -13.13 1.59
C SER A 94 4.29 -11.63 1.33
N LEU A 95 3.38 -10.97 0.60
CA LEU A 95 3.55 -9.58 0.20
C LEU A 95 3.74 -8.64 1.39
N GLY A 96 3.02 -8.89 2.50
CA GLY A 96 3.15 -8.11 3.74
C GLY A 96 4.59 -8.03 4.22
N TYR A 97 5.34 -9.14 4.20
CA TYR A 97 6.74 -9.18 4.64
C TYR A 97 7.74 -8.51 3.69
N LEU A 98 7.32 -8.16 2.47
CA LEU A 98 8.17 -7.53 1.46
C LEU A 98 8.07 -5.99 1.50
N VAL A 99 6.99 -5.44 2.07
CA VAL A 99 6.71 -4.00 2.11
C VAL A 99 6.93 -3.41 3.50
N ASP A 100 6.93 -2.08 3.60
CA ASP A 100 7.02 -1.37 4.88
C ASP A 100 5.68 -1.31 5.61
N THR A 101 4.61 -1.06 4.87
CA THR A 101 3.24 -0.97 5.39
C THR A 101 2.30 -1.56 4.36
N GLN A 102 1.36 -2.37 4.82
CA GLN A 102 0.27 -2.87 4.00
C GLN A 102 -1.04 -2.35 4.55
N ILE A 103 -1.81 -1.73 3.66
CA ILE A 103 -3.08 -1.10 3.96
C ILE A 103 -4.17 -1.82 3.17
N LEU A 104 -5.27 -2.13 3.85
CA LEU A 104 -6.50 -2.62 3.25
C LEU A 104 -7.50 -1.48 3.21
N VAL A 105 -8.09 -1.26 2.03
CA VAL A 105 -9.19 -0.30 1.85
C VAL A 105 -10.42 -1.10 1.45
N ASP A 106 -11.52 -0.92 2.17
CA ASP A 106 -12.79 -1.58 1.92
C ASP A 106 -13.95 -0.71 2.45
N ALA A 107 -15.18 -1.18 2.30
CA ALA A 107 -16.37 -0.52 2.83
C ALA A 107 -17.09 -1.41 3.85
N ILE A 108 -17.55 -0.80 4.94
CA ILE A 108 -18.30 -1.48 6.01
C ILE A 108 -19.65 -0.80 6.22
N PRO A 109 -20.68 -1.52 6.72
CA PRO A 109 -21.93 -0.89 7.11
C PRO A 109 -21.70 0.18 8.19
N ARG A 110 -22.23 1.39 7.99
CA ARG A 110 -22.10 2.50 8.96
C ARG A 110 -22.73 2.17 10.31
N THR A 111 -23.73 1.29 10.32
CA THR A 111 -24.38 0.81 11.54
C THR A 111 -24.47 -0.71 11.59
N ALA A 112 -24.30 -1.29 12.80
CA ALA A 112 -24.33 -2.73 13.03
C ALA A 112 -25.68 -3.40 12.68
N LYS A 113 -26.76 -2.63 12.52
CA LYS A 113 -28.13 -3.13 12.24
C LYS A 113 -28.59 -2.89 10.82
N SER A 114 -27.71 -2.43 9.93
CA SER A 114 -28.07 -2.20 8.54
C SER A 114 -28.49 -3.52 7.86
N LYS A 115 -29.80 -3.73 7.71
CA LYS A 115 -30.39 -4.80 6.89
C LYS A 115 -30.66 -4.25 5.49
N GLY A 116 -29.84 -4.61 4.50
CA GLY A 116 -30.04 -4.25 3.09
C GLY A 116 -28.79 -3.66 2.42
N ASN A 117 -28.98 -3.01 1.28
CA ASN A 117 -27.96 -2.22 0.56
C ASN A 117 -27.66 -0.95 1.36
N GLY A 118 -27.09 -1.15 2.54
CA GLY A 118 -26.97 -0.19 3.61
C GLY A 118 -26.08 0.98 3.29
N ASP A 119 -26.29 2.07 4.02
CA ASP A 119 -25.32 3.14 4.15
C ASP A 119 -23.95 2.55 4.56
N LEU A 120 -23.00 2.59 3.63
CA LEU A 120 -21.64 2.12 3.81
C LEU A 120 -20.72 3.30 4.09
N VAL A 121 -19.62 3.00 4.76
CA VAL A 121 -18.54 3.95 4.96
C VAL A 121 -17.22 3.29 4.59
N ASN A 122 -16.30 4.04 3.98
CA ASN A 122 -14.99 3.50 3.63
C ASN A 122 -14.13 3.41 4.88
N VAL A 123 -13.33 2.35 4.95
CA VAL A 123 -12.35 2.15 5.98
C VAL A 123 -11.00 1.87 5.36
N LEU A 124 -9.98 2.46 5.97
CA LEU A 124 -8.58 2.19 5.69
C LEU A 124 -7.99 1.53 6.92
N GLU A 125 -7.53 0.29 6.81
CA GLU A 125 -6.94 -0.48 7.90
C GLU A 125 -5.48 -0.80 7.60
N VAL A 126 -4.60 -0.60 8.58
CA VAL A 126 -3.22 -1.09 8.52
C VAL A 126 -3.24 -2.58 8.90
N ILE A 127 -3.08 -3.48 7.92
CA ILE A 127 -3.08 -4.93 8.15
C ILE A 127 -1.66 -5.48 8.38
N TYR A 128 -0.63 -4.73 8.00
CA TYR A 128 0.77 -5.03 8.32
C TYR A 128 1.57 -3.75 8.44
N SER A 129 2.51 -3.72 9.39
CA SER A 129 3.48 -2.65 9.49
C SER A 129 4.82 -3.17 10.00
N ARG A 130 5.89 -2.89 9.26
CA ARG A 130 7.25 -3.34 9.59
C ARG A 130 7.81 -2.50 10.74
N GLY A 131 8.18 -3.17 11.82
CA GLY A 131 8.88 -2.53 12.95
C GLY A 131 8.06 -1.52 13.76
N SER A 132 6.79 -1.32 13.43
CA SER A 132 5.90 -0.42 14.15
C SER A 132 4.60 -1.13 14.49
N HIS A 133 4.11 -0.94 15.72
CA HIS A 133 2.88 -1.55 16.23
C HIS A 133 1.63 -0.81 15.72
N GLN A 134 1.54 -0.63 14.40
CA GLN A 134 0.42 0.08 13.76
C GLN A 134 -0.64 -0.88 13.20
N ALA A 135 -0.36 -2.19 13.12
CA ALA A 135 -1.33 -3.17 12.65
C ALA A 135 -2.62 -3.13 13.49
N GLY A 136 -3.77 -3.17 12.83
CA GLY A 136 -5.10 -3.02 13.43
C GLY A 136 -5.55 -1.56 13.64
N LYS A 137 -4.68 -0.57 13.43
CA LYS A 137 -5.14 0.83 13.37
C LYS A 137 -5.91 1.08 12.09
N PHE A 138 -6.94 1.91 12.18
CA PHE A 138 -7.78 2.24 11.05
C PHE A 138 -8.25 3.69 11.08
N GLY A 139 -8.66 4.17 9.91
CA GLY A 139 -9.39 5.42 9.73
C GLY A 139 -10.64 5.17 8.92
N VAL A 140 -11.69 5.92 9.20
CA VAL A 140 -12.98 5.85 8.50
C VAL A 140 -13.13 7.14 7.69
N PHE A 141 -13.54 7.03 6.42
CA PHE A 141 -13.58 8.16 5.52
C PHE A 141 -14.72 8.08 4.50
N ASP A 142 -15.14 9.24 4.03
CA ASP A 142 -15.99 9.42 2.87
C ASP A 142 -15.17 10.02 1.72
N VAL A 143 -15.61 9.76 0.49
CA VAL A 143 -15.01 10.33 -0.73
C VAL A 143 -16.01 11.30 -1.32
N THR A 144 -15.64 12.57 -1.48
CA THR A 144 -16.51 13.59 -2.05
C THR A 144 -16.67 13.38 -3.56
N ALA A 145 -17.64 14.08 -4.17
CA ALA A 145 -17.83 14.06 -5.62
C ALA A 145 -16.57 14.51 -6.39
N ASP A 146 -15.76 15.37 -5.78
CA ASP A 146 -14.52 15.90 -6.34
C ASP A 146 -13.31 14.99 -6.07
N GLY A 147 -13.52 13.84 -5.41
CA GLY A 147 -12.48 12.87 -5.09
C GLY A 147 -11.66 13.20 -3.84
N GLU A 148 -12.10 14.14 -3.01
CA GLU A 148 -11.45 14.43 -1.74
C GLU A 148 -11.75 13.35 -0.71
N ILE A 149 -10.78 13.03 0.14
CA ILE A 149 -10.93 12.10 1.27
C ILE A 149 -11.22 12.93 2.52
N GLN A 150 -12.40 12.75 3.11
CA GLN A 150 -12.79 13.43 4.34
C GLN A 150 -13.01 12.42 5.47
N PRO A 151 -12.60 12.73 6.71
CA PRO A 151 -12.94 11.89 7.86
C PRO A 151 -14.45 11.73 7.99
N ALA A 152 -14.91 10.50 8.19
CA ALA A 152 -16.32 10.20 8.40
C ALA A 152 -16.62 10.09 9.90
N PHE A 153 -16.84 11.23 10.55
CA PHE A 153 -17.22 11.34 11.97
C PHE A 153 -18.42 12.27 12.13
#